data_AF-A0A255DLU8-F1
#
_entry.id   AF-A0A255DLU8-F1
#
_cell.length_a   1.000
_cell.length_b   1.000
_cell.length_c   1.000
_cell.angle_alpha   90.00
_cell.angle_beta   90.00
_cell.angle_gamma   90.00
#
_symmetry.space_group_name_H-M   'P 1'
#
loop_
_entity.id
_entity.type
_entity.pdbx_description
1 polymer ?
#
loop_
_entity_poly.entity_id
_entity_poly.type
_entity_poly.pdbx_seq_one_letter_code
_entity_poly.pdbx_strand_id
1 'polypeptide(L)'
;MYPDKAGWTLTNHLLATIADVLRWLQWAKTKDGRRNRNMPDPIERPGVERRKRVQPKVKAAPRSKIRALLGLKPRDSSNRAQKLHDLFSGKGGDD
;
A
#
# COMPACT_ATOMS: atom_id res chain seq x y z
N MET A 1 -18.22 24.67 -27.77
CA MET A 1 -16.82 24.17 -27.74
C MET A 1 -16.56 23.59 -26.34
N TYR A 2 -15.86 22.46 -26.22
CA TYR A 2 -15.39 21.93 -24.93
C TYR A 2 -13.92 22.35 -24.74
N PRO A 3 -13.62 23.51 -24.14
CA PRO A 3 -12.25 24.03 -24.03
C PRO A 3 -11.33 23.04 -23.30
N ASP A 4 -11.86 22.33 -22.31
CA ASP A 4 -11.12 21.33 -21.52
C ASP A 4 -10.66 20.10 -22.33
N LYS A 5 -11.24 19.90 -23.52
CA LYS A 5 -10.90 18.80 -24.44
C LYS A 5 -10.09 19.25 -25.65
N ALA A 6 -9.95 20.56 -25.87
CA ALA A 6 -9.37 21.12 -27.09
C ALA A 6 -7.88 20.75 -27.31
N GLY A 7 -7.20 20.26 -26.28
CA GLY A 7 -5.81 19.77 -26.36
C GLY A 7 -5.65 18.25 -26.36
N TRP A 8 -6.72 17.45 -26.26
CA TRP A 8 -6.61 15.99 -26.17
C TRP A 8 -6.96 15.32 -27.50
N THR A 9 -6.01 15.35 -28.43
CA THR A 9 -6.08 14.55 -29.65
C THR A 9 -5.87 13.06 -29.34
N LEU A 10 -6.24 12.18 -30.28
CA LEU A 10 -5.96 10.74 -30.17
C LEU A 10 -4.49 10.47 -29.88
N THR A 11 -3.59 11.18 -30.55
CA THR A 11 -2.14 11.09 -30.32
C THR A 11 -1.79 11.37 -28.86
N ASN A 12 -2.38 12.40 -28.25
CA ASN A 12 -2.11 12.76 -26.86
C ASN A 12 -2.64 11.69 -25.89
N HIS A 13 -3.79 11.07 -26.20
CA HIS A 13 -4.28 9.92 -25.45
C HIS A 13 -3.32 8.72 -25.51
N LEU A 14 -2.79 8.41 -26.69
CA LEU A 14 -1.86 7.30 -26.89
C LEU A 14 -0.52 7.58 -26.21
N LEU A 15 0.03 8.79 -26.34
CA LEU A 15 1.27 9.19 -25.67
C LEU A 15 1.14 9.14 -24.15
N ALA A 16 0.03 9.65 -23.59
CA ALA A 16 -0.24 9.54 -22.16
C ALA A 16 -0.33 8.07 -21.70
N THR A 17 -0.96 7.21 -22.50
CA THR A 17 -1.06 5.77 -22.21
C THR A 17 0.33 5.12 -22.18
N ILE A 18 1.21 5.44 -23.14
CA ILE A 18 2.59 4.95 -23.15
C ILE A 18 3.34 5.42 -21.89
N ALA A 19 3.23 6.70 -21.54
CA ALA A 19 3.89 7.25 -20.35
C ALA A 19 3.38 6.62 -19.05
N ASP A 20 2.08 6.30 -18.95
CA ASP A 20 1.50 5.59 -17.82
C ASP A 20 2.08 4.17 -17.69
N VAL A 21 2.13 3.41 -18.79
CA VAL A 21 2.66 2.04 -18.82
C VAL A 21 4.16 2.03 -18.48
N LEU A 22 4.94 2.97 -19.00
CA LEU A 22 6.38 3.04 -18.69
C LEU A 22 6.65 3.35 -17.22
N ARG A 23 5.91 4.28 -16.61
CA ARG A 23 6.02 4.57 -15.17
C ARG A 23 5.61 3.37 -14.33
N TRP A 24 4.55 2.67 -14.73
CA TRP A 24 4.14 1.43 -14.08
C TRP A 24 5.22 0.34 -14.17
N LEU A 25 5.82 0.12 -15.34
CA LEU A 25 6.90 -0.85 -15.53
C LEU A 25 8.15 -0.50 -14.70
N GLN A 26 8.54 0.77 -14.68
CA GLN A 26 9.63 1.24 -13.82
C GLN A 26 9.33 0.96 -12.34
N TRP A 27 8.12 1.30 -11.88
CA TRP A 27 7.67 1.04 -10.52
C TRP A 27 7.64 -0.45 -10.19
N ALA A 28 7.17 -1.31 -11.09
CA ALA A 28 7.05 -2.74 -10.89
C ALA A 28 8.40 -3.41 -10.57
N LYS A 29 9.50 -2.84 -11.07
CA LYS A 29 10.87 -3.30 -10.81
C LYS A 29 11.42 -2.88 -9.44
N THR A 30 10.73 -2.03 -8.69
CA THR A 30 11.20 -1.51 -7.40
C THR A 30 10.85 -2.43 -6.21
N LYS A 31 11.42 -2.15 -5.03
CA LYS A 31 10.98 -2.79 -3.76
C LYS A 31 9.50 -2.49 -3.46
N ASP A 32 9.03 -1.30 -3.82
CA ASP A 32 7.65 -0.88 -3.61
C ASP A 32 6.70 -1.61 -4.56
N GLY A 33 7.10 -1.80 -5.82
CA GLY A 33 6.40 -2.65 -6.79
C GLY A 33 6.20 -4.07 -6.26
N ARG A 34 7.27 -4.71 -5.78
CA ARG A 34 7.20 -6.06 -5.18
C ARG A 34 6.28 -6.14 -3.96
N ARG A 35 6.07 -5.04 -3.25
CA ARG A 35 5.21 -4.96 -2.06
C ARG A 35 3.84 -4.36 -2.35
N ASN A 36 3.53 -4.06 -3.61
CA ASN A 36 2.33 -3.37 -4.05
C ASN A 36 2.03 -2.06 -3.27
N ARG A 37 3.06 -1.21 -3.12
CA ARG A 37 2.95 0.09 -2.42
C ARG A 37 3.27 1.23 -3.36
N ASN A 38 2.71 2.41 -3.11
CA ASN A 38 3.04 3.66 -3.79
C ASN A 38 3.02 3.54 -5.33
N MET A 39 2.03 2.84 -5.88
CA MET A 39 1.86 2.72 -7.33
C MET A 39 1.61 4.11 -7.94
N PRO A 40 2.29 4.48 -9.04
CA PRO A 40 2.11 5.79 -9.66
C PRO A 40 0.70 5.95 -10.25
N ASP A 41 0.13 7.15 -10.12
CA ASP A 41 -1.16 7.49 -10.70
C ASP A 41 -1.04 7.82 -12.21
N PRO A 42 -2.04 7.44 -13.02
CA PRO A 42 -2.10 7.83 -14.43
C PRO A 42 -2.13 9.36 -14.64
N ILE A 43 -1.62 9.82 -15.80
CA ILE A 43 -1.82 11.20 -16.26
C ILE A 43 -3.32 11.50 -16.35
N GLU A 44 -3.72 12.61 -15.74
CA GLU A 44 -5.09 13.14 -15.80
C GLU A 44 -5.46 13.47 -17.23
N ARG A 45 -6.59 12.93 -17.70
CA ARG A 45 -7.06 13.17 -19.06
C ARG A 45 -8.59 13.20 -19.14
N PRO A 46 -9.17 14.04 -20.03
CA PRO A 46 -10.60 14.16 -20.19
C PRO A 46 -11.26 12.80 -20.49
N GLY A 47 -12.41 12.56 -19.86
CA GLY A 47 -13.20 11.34 -20.07
C GLY A 47 -12.64 10.07 -19.45
N VAL A 48 -11.51 10.14 -18.72
CA VAL A 48 -10.97 9.00 -17.98
C VAL A 48 -11.10 9.26 -16.49
N GLU A 49 -12.01 8.52 -15.85
CA GLU A 49 -12.19 8.61 -14.41
C GLU A 49 -11.06 7.90 -13.66
N ARG A 50 -10.50 8.58 -12.64
CA ARG A 50 -9.56 7.96 -11.72
C ARG A 50 -10.27 6.94 -10.85
N ARG A 51 -9.68 5.75 -10.72
CA ARG A 51 -10.06 4.80 -9.65
C ARG A 51 -9.75 5.45 -8.31
N LYS A 52 -10.78 6.01 -7.66
CA LYS A 52 -10.65 6.51 -6.29
C LYS A 52 -10.24 5.34 -5.40
N ARG A 53 -9.11 5.47 -4.71
CA ARG A 53 -8.71 4.50 -3.69
C ARG A 53 -9.82 4.50 -2.64
N VAL A 54 -10.59 3.41 -2.57
CA VAL A 54 -11.64 3.23 -1.56
C VAL A 54 -10.92 3.00 -0.23
N GLN A 55 -10.48 4.09 0.40
CA GLN A 55 -10.07 4.06 1.79
C GLN A 55 -11.36 4.11 2.60
N PRO A 56 -11.71 3.05 3.34
CA PRO A 56 -12.89 3.11 4.19
C PRO A 56 -12.64 4.23 5.23
N LYS A 57 -13.55 5.22 5.30
CA LYS A 57 -13.46 6.39 6.19
C LYS A 57 -13.47 6.04 7.69
N VAL A 58 -13.58 4.76 8.04
CA VAL A 58 -13.59 4.29 9.42
C VAL A 58 -12.20 4.43 10.03
N LYS A 59 -12.16 5.15 11.16
CA LYS A 59 -10.98 5.17 12.02
C LYS A 59 -10.69 3.73 12.44
N ALA A 60 -9.48 3.24 12.14
CA ALA A 60 -9.06 1.91 12.53
C ALA A 60 -9.19 1.76 14.06
N ALA A 61 -9.91 0.74 14.52
CA ALA A 61 -9.99 0.45 15.94
C ALA A 61 -8.60 0.08 16.49
N PRO A 62 -8.30 0.37 17.77
CA PRO A 62 -7.06 -0.08 18.40
C PRO A 62 -6.88 -1.60 18.24
N ARG A 63 -5.65 -2.04 17.93
CA ARG A 63 -5.34 -3.47 17.69
C ARG A 63 -5.72 -4.35 18.88
N SER A 64 -5.71 -3.83 20.10
CA SER A 64 -6.20 -4.52 21.30
C SER A 64 -7.68 -4.88 21.19
N LYS A 65 -8.53 -3.93 20.80
CA LYS A 65 -9.97 -4.11 20.62
C LYS A 65 -10.27 -5.07 19.47
N ILE A 66 -9.53 -4.97 18.37
CA ILE A 66 -9.65 -5.91 17.24
C ILE A 66 -9.31 -7.33 17.68
N ARG A 67 -8.23 -7.53 18.46
CA ARG A 67 -7.85 -8.85 18.97
C ARG A 67 -8.89 -9.43 19.92
N ALA A 68 -9.42 -8.60 20.83
CA ALA A 68 -10.49 -9.02 21.74
C ALA A 68 -11.75 -9.46 20.98
N LEU A 69 -12.18 -8.69 19.97
CA LEU A 69 -13.29 -9.05 19.08
C LEU A 69 -13.04 -10.35 18.31
N LEU A 70 -11.80 -10.61 17.91
CA LEU A 70 -11.39 -11.83 17.21
C LEU A 70 -11.13 -13.02 18.15
N GLY A 71 -11.37 -12.89 19.46
CA GLY A 71 -11.07 -13.94 20.44
C GLY A 71 -9.57 -14.25 20.59
N LEU A 72 -8.69 -13.40 20.08
CA LEU A 72 -7.25 -13.59 20.15
C LEU A 72 -6.73 -13.16 21.53
N LYS A 73 -6.07 -14.08 22.23
CA LYS A 73 -5.44 -13.80 23.53
C LYS A 73 -4.55 -12.55 23.48
N PRO A 74 -4.55 -11.70 24.53
CA PRO A 74 -3.58 -10.61 24.65
C PRO A 74 -2.16 -11.17 24.59
N ARG A 75 -1.25 -10.47 23.92
CA ARG A 75 0.15 -10.89 23.85
C ARG A 75 0.80 -10.47 25.17
N ASP A 76 1.14 -11.43 26.03
CA ASP A 76 1.78 -11.17 27.32
C ASP A 76 3.11 -10.43 27.10
N SER A 77 3.18 -9.18 27.56
CA SER A 77 4.33 -8.29 27.36
C SER A 77 5.27 -8.24 28.56
N SER A 78 4.83 -8.76 29.71
CA SER A 78 5.53 -8.74 30.99
C SER A 78 6.92 -9.37 30.94
N ASN A 79 7.08 -10.48 30.22
CA ASN A 79 8.35 -11.21 30.13
C ASN A 79 9.11 -10.99 28.81
N ARG A 80 8.79 -9.95 28.04
CA ARG A 80 9.43 -9.74 26.73
C ARG A 80 10.92 -9.42 26.86
N ALA A 81 11.30 -8.58 27.83
CA ALA A 81 12.70 -8.21 28.06
C ALA A 81 13.52 -9.43 28.48
N GLN A 82 12.98 -10.23 29.42
CA GLN A 82 13.60 -11.48 29.87
C GLN A 82 13.74 -12.48 28.72
N LYS A 83 12.68 -12.69 27.94
CA LYS A 83 12.69 -13.62 26.80
C LYS A 83 13.64 -13.20 25.68
N LEU A 84 13.78 -11.90 25.45
CA LEU A 84 14.78 -11.37 24.51
C LEU A 84 16.19 -11.56 25.05
N HIS A 85 16.40 -11.29 26.33
CA HIS A 85 17.68 -11.53 26.99
C HIS A 85 18.08 -13.00 26.86
N ASP A 86 17.19 -13.95 27.17
CA ASP A 86 17.46 -15.39 27.08
C ASP A 86 17.75 -15.88 25.65
N LEU A 87 17.10 -15.26 24.64
CA LEU A 87 17.35 -15.52 23.21
C LEU A 87 18.72 -15.02 22.75
N PHE A 88 19.14 -13.83 23.17
CA PHE A 88 20.43 -13.24 22.78
C PHE A 88 21.60 -13.68 23.67
N SER A 89 21.32 -14.23 24.86
CA SER A 89 22.31 -14.82 25.75
C SER A 89 22.55 -16.31 25.50
N GLY A 90 21.92 -16.89 24.46
CA GLY A 90 22.12 -18.29 24.06
C GLY A 90 21.56 -19.34 25.03
N LYS A 91 20.64 -18.94 25.93
CA LYS A 91 20.14 -19.81 27.02
C LYS A 91 18.78 -20.45 26.71
N GLY A 92 18.14 -20.08 25.59
CA GLY A 92 16.78 -20.49 25.24
C GLY A 92 16.65 -21.47 24.08
N GLY A 93 17.63 -22.36 23.86
CA GLY A 93 17.57 -23.42 22.85
C GLY A 93 17.38 -24.78 23.49
N ASP A 94 16.14 -25.15 23.80
CA ASP A 94 15.68 -26.54 23.94
C ASP A 94 14.32 -26.62 23.22
N ASP A 95 14.09 -27.76 22.56
CA ASP A 95 13.08 -28.08 21.53
C ASP A 95 11.61 -27.64 21.78
#